data_AF-A0A2V6PV28-F1
#
_entry.id   AF-A0A2V6PV28-F1
#
_cell.length_a   1.000
_cell.length_b   1.000
_cell.length_c   1.000
_cell.angle_alpha   90.00
_cell.angle_beta   90.00
_cell.angle_gamma   90.00
#
_symmetry.space_group_name_H-M   'P 1'
#
loop_
_entity.id
_entity.type
_entity.pdbx_description
1 polymer ?
#
loop_
_entity_poly.entity_id
_entity_poly.type
_entity_poly.pdbx_seq_one_letter_code
_entity_poly.pdbx_strand_id
1 'polypeptide(L)'
;VKRLGKQPEDFFLTRKMTREKFKDMEQWADRFTIIGTRVYQEFLAGRRELTCTAWAIPTYNIKGWKAPCYLMTDGHYHGYQEMLREVKWEKYGVVDGVARDPRCENCMVHCGYDPSGALGTNYQPGDNWKNLKYNFGARPRPHPASPQLFQRAFNGVSVGKGHLAAAKAALKTAGLTQEGADTEFYVQQMKTSAATGATSGCGTGDASQRDELMVKMAELKKTE
;
A
#
# COMPACT_ATOMS: atom_id res chain seq x y z
N VAL A 1 -5.28 -10.52 -17.59
CA VAL A 1 -4.92 -10.86 -16.18
C VAL A 1 -6.14 -11.48 -15.52
N LYS A 2 -6.03 -12.73 -15.03
CA LYS A 2 -7.14 -13.40 -14.34
C LYS A 2 -7.14 -12.93 -12.88
N ARG A 3 -7.99 -11.96 -12.55
CA ARG A 3 -8.24 -11.55 -11.16
C ARG A 3 -8.88 -12.77 -10.47
N LEU A 4 -8.28 -13.28 -9.38
CA LEU A 4 -8.68 -14.53 -8.69
C LEU A 4 -10.03 -14.41 -7.96
N GLY A 5 -11.06 -13.88 -8.63
CA GLY A 5 -12.36 -13.53 -8.04
C GLY A 5 -12.33 -12.36 -7.05
N LYS A 6 -11.21 -11.63 -6.94
CA LYS A 6 -11.05 -10.47 -6.07
C LYS A 6 -11.19 -9.16 -6.86
N GLN A 7 -11.94 -8.21 -6.31
CA GLN A 7 -12.04 -6.87 -6.86
C GLN A 7 -10.83 -6.03 -6.41
N PRO A 8 -10.25 -5.16 -7.26
CA PRO A 8 -9.10 -4.33 -6.87
C PRO A 8 -9.30 -3.57 -5.56
N GLU A 9 -10.51 -3.10 -5.32
CA GLU A 9 -10.94 -2.36 -4.14
C GLU A 9 -10.74 -3.15 -2.83
N ASP A 10 -10.75 -4.48 -2.90
CA ASP A 10 -10.63 -5.36 -1.73
C ASP A 10 -9.20 -5.40 -1.16
N PHE A 11 -8.20 -4.98 -1.94
CA PHE A 11 -6.78 -5.12 -1.57
C PHE A 11 -5.88 -3.94 -1.96
N PHE A 12 -6.30 -3.05 -2.86
CA PHE A 12 -5.59 -1.82 -3.20
C PHE A 12 -6.52 -0.60 -3.26
N LEU A 13 -5.93 0.59 -3.08
CA LEU A 13 -6.65 1.84 -3.32
C LEU A 13 -6.93 1.99 -4.81
N THR A 14 -8.18 2.26 -5.16
CA THR A 14 -8.51 2.71 -6.52
C THR A 14 -7.94 4.10 -6.78
N ARG A 15 -7.90 4.52 -8.05
CA ARG A 15 -7.50 5.90 -8.41
C ARG A 15 -8.38 6.93 -7.70
N LYS A 16 -9.69 6.68 -7.62
CA LYS A 16 -10.66 7.53 -6.90
C LYS A 16 -10.36 7.59 -5.41
N MET A 17 -10.13 6.44 -4.76
CA MET A 17 -9.79 6.40 -3.33
C MET A 17 -8.46 7.07 -3.03
N THR A 18 -7.49 6.95 -3.94
CA THR A 18 -6.18 7.61 -3.82
C THR A 18 -6.34 9.13 -3.87
N ARG A 19 -7.12 9.65 -4.81
CA ARG A 19 -7.43 11.09 -4.89
C ARG A 19 -8.11 11.61 -3.64
N GLU A 20 -9.10 10.89 -3.14
CA GLU A 20 -9.78 11.28 -1.90
C GLU A 20 -8.80 11.33 -0.72
N LYS A 21 -7.93 10.32 -0.62
CA LYS A 21 -6.91 10.24 0.44
C LYS A 21 -5.87 11.38 0.36
N PHE A 22 -5.51 11.80 -0.85
CA PHE A 22 -4.46 12.78 -1.10
C PHE A 22 -4.97 14.15 -1.57
N LYS A 23 -6.27 14.45 -1.40
CA LYS A 23 -6.86 15.74 -1.82
C LYS A 23 -6.18 16.96 -1.21
N ASP A 24 -5.64 16.82 0.00
CA ASP A 24 -4.93 17.87 0.74
C ASP A 24 -3.40 17.81 0.56
N MET A 25 -2.88 16.98 -0.36
CA MET A 25 -1.44 16.78 -0.57
C MET A 25 -0.68 18.08 -0.75
N GLU A 26 -1.26 19.02 -1.51
CA GLU A 26 -0.65 20.32 -1.75
C GLU A 26 -0.55 21.18 -0.49
N GLN A 27 -1.58 21.17 0.34
CA GLN A 27 -1.55 21.86 1.63
C GLN A 27 -0.54 21.23 2.58
N TRP A 28 -0.30 19.92 2.47
CA TRP A 28 0.74 19.24 3.24
C TRP A 28 2.13 19.59 2.73
N ALA A 29 2.33 19.66 1.41
CA ALA A 29 3.60 20.06 0.82
C ALA A 29 3.97 21.52 1.09
N ASP A 30 2.98 22.38 1.33
CA ASP A 30 3.21 23.77 1.75
C ASP A 30 3.61 23.85 3.25
N ARG A 31 3.25 22.83 4.05
CA ARG A 31 3.55 22.73 5.49
C ARG A 31 4.79 21.89 5.79
N PHE A 32 5.11 20.92 4.96
CA PHE A 32 6.13 19.91 5.18
C PHE A 32 6.96 19.70 3.92
N THR A 33 8.25 19.40 4.10
CA THR A 33 9.14 19.04 3.00
C THR A 33 8.82 17.64 2.49
N ILE A 34 7.85 17.55 1.58
CA ILE A 34 7.50 16.31 0.88
C ILE A 34 8.40 16.15 -0.34
N ILE A 35 9.03 14.98 -0.46
CA ILE A 35 9.83 14.63 -1.63
C ILE A 35 8.90 14.21 -2.76
N GLY A 36 8.97 14.92 -3.88
CA GLY A 36 8.19 14.72 -5.09
C GLY A 36 7.84 16.06 -5.72
N THR A 37 7.90 16.14 -7.04
CA THR A 37 7.62 17.37 -7.80
C THR A 37 6.23 17.92 -7.47
N ARG A 38 6.07 19.25 -7.53
CA ARG A 38 4.76 19.88 -7.29
C ARG A 38 3.72 19.41 -8.30
N VAL A 39 4.14 19.13 -9.53
CA VAL A 39 3.27 18.58 -10.59
C VAL A 39 2.75 17.18 -10.24
N TYR A 40 3.58 16.32 -9.62
CA TYR A 40 3.14 15.02 -9.13
C TYR A 40 2.17 15.13 -7.94
N GLN A 41 2.36 16.12 -7.06
CA GLN A 41 1.40 16.43 -6.00
C GLN A 41 0.05 16.91 -6.58
N GLU A 42 0.12 17.77 -7.62
CA GLU A 42 -0.87 18.04 -8.68
C GLU A 42 -1.81 16.86 -8.96
N PHE A 43 -1.15 15.82 -9.43
CA PHE A 43 -1.74 14.58 -9.89
C PHE A 43 -2.35 13.75 -8.76
N LEU A 44 -1.65 13.62 -7.63
CA LEU A 44 -2.15 12.88 -6.45
C LEU A 44 -3.41 13.52 -5.87
N ALA A 45 -3.46 14.86 -5.81
CA ALA A 45 -4.63 15.60 -5.37
C ALA A 45 -5.78 15.59 -6.40
N GLY A 46 -5.58 14.96 -7.56
CA GLY A 46 -6.60 14.84 -8.60
C GLY A 46 -6.86 16.12 -9.39
N ARG A 47 -5.95 17.11 -9.34
CA ARG A 47 -6.10 18.39 -10.07
C ARG A 47 -5.69 18.27 -11.54
N ARG A 48 -4.99 17.20 -11.91
CA ARG A 48 -4.60 16.90 -13.29
C ARG A 48 -4.40 15.40 -13.50
N GLU A 49 -4.32 15.02 -14.77
CA GLU A 49 -3.81 13.72 -15.20
C GLU A 49 -2.37 13.84 -15.68
N LEU A 50 -1.58 12.80 -15.45
CA LEU A 50 -0.23 12.66 -15.99
C LEU A 50 -0.13 11.35 -16.77
N THR A 51 0.62 11.38 -17.86
CA THR A 51 0.96 10.23 -18.68
C THR A 51 2.10 9.49 -18.03
N CYS A 52 1.88 8.24 -17.65
CA CYS A 52 2.85 7.41 -16.96
C CYS A 52 4.15 7.23 -17.76
N THR A 53 5.29 7.53 -17.14
CA THR A 53 6.63 7.28 -17.68
C THR A 53 7.31 6.12 -16.94
N ALA A 54 6.74 4.91 -17.05
CA ALA A 54 7.22 3.73 -16.35
C ALA A 54 8.71 3.40 -16.62
N TRP A 55 9.22 3.77 -17.79
CA TRP A 55 10.61 3.62 -18.22
C TRP A 55 11.59 4.58 -17.53
N ALA A 56 11.12 5.63 -16.87
CA ALA A 56 11.98 6.69 -16.33
C ALA A 56 12.66 6.32 -15.00
N ILE A 57 12.03 5.45 -14.19
CA ILE A 57 12.62 4.89 -12.96
C ILE A 57 12.50 3.36 -13.01
N PRO A 58 13.32 2.69 -13.85
CA PRO A 58 13.38 1.24 -13.89
C PRO A 58 14.11 0.69 -12.65
N THR A 59 13.93 -0.59 -12.36
CA THR A 59 14.65 -1.26 -11.26
C THR A 59 15.63 -2.27 -11.81
N TYR A 60 16.87 -2.23 -11.36
CA TYR A 60 17.84 -3.29 -11.59
C TYR A 60 17.90 -4.22 -10.36
N ASN A 61 17.88 -5.53 -10.58
CA ASN A 61 18.06 -6.53 -9.53
C ASN A 61 18.98 -7.65 -10.01
N ILE A 62 19.16 -8.70 -9.21
CA ILE A 62 20.05 -9.83 -9.51
C ILE A 62 19.75 -10.53 -10.86
N LYS A 63 18.53 -10.41 -11.39
CA LYS A 63 18.13 -10.97 -12.69
C LYS A 63 18.29 -9.97 -13.86
N GLY A 64 18.70 -8.73 -13.59
CA GLY A 64 18.87 -7.67 -14.58
C GLY A 64 17.88 -6.51 -14.42
N TRP A 65 17.74 -5.71 -15.48
CA TRP A 65 16.77 -4.62 -15.61
C TRP A 65 15.36 -5.19 -15.69
N LYS A 66 14.52 -4.87 -14.72
CA LYS A 66 13.15 -5.34 -14.60
C LYS A 66 12.18 -4.37 -15.28
N ALA A 67 11.28 -4.92 -16.10
CA ALA A 67 10.30 -4.14 -16.87
C ALA A 67 8.90 -4.79 -16.85
N PRO A 68 7.82 -4.04 -17.16
CA PRO A 68 7.82 -2.63 -17.59
C PRO A 68 7.94 -1.61 -16.44
N CYS A 69 7.71 -1.98 -15.19
CA CYS A 69 7.94 -1.07 -14.05
C CYS A 69 8.31 -1.88 -12.80
N TYR A 70 8.71 -1.25 -11.70
CA TYR A 70 9.15 -2.03 -10.53
C TYR A 70 8.04 -2.85 -9.84
N LEU A 71 6.77 -2.47 -10.01
CA LEU A 71 5.63 -3.22 -9.46
C LEU A 71 5.23 -4.40 -10.35
N MET A 72 5.46 -4.31 -11.65
CA MET A 72 5.17 -5.37 -12.62
C MET A 72 6.47 -6.08 -13.00
N THR A 73 6.42 -7.30 -13.55
CA THR A 73 7.64 -7.97 -14.03
C THR A 73 7.24 -8.92 -15.13
N ASP A 74 7.17 -8.37 -16.34
CA ASP A 74 6.88 -9.17 -17.52
C ASP A 74 8.19 -9.73 -18.11
N GLY A 75 9.33 -9.12 -17.76
CA GLY A 75 10.66 -9.63 -18.13
C GLY A 75 11.81 -8.97 -17.38
N HIS A 76 12.99 -9.55 -17.59
CA HIS A 76 14.28 -9.03 -17.15
C HIS A 76 15.22 -8.96 -18.35
N TYR A 77 16.04 -7.91 -18.40
CA TYR A 77 16.94 -7.62 -19.51
C TYR A 77 18.35 -7.37 -18.99
N HIS A 78 19.36 -7.76 -19.74
CA HIS A 78 20.75 -7.59 -19.31
C HIS A 78 21.19 -6.13 -19.41
N GLY A 79 20.78 -5.43 -20.47
CA GLY A 79 21.10 -4.03 -20.71
C GLY A 79 19.91 -3.09 -20.52
N TYR A 80 20.18 -1.87 -20.04
CA TYR A 80 19.16 -0.82 -19.97
C TYR A 80 18.64 -0.45 -21.36
N GLN A 81 19.55 -0.31 -22.33
CA GLN A 81 19.22 0.00 -23.72
C GLN A 81 18.44 -1.14 -24.42
N GLU A 82 18.75 -2.39 -24.07
CA GLU A 82 18.01 -3.57 -24.53
C GLU A 82 16.57 -3.52 -24.00
N MET A 83 16.39 -3.33 -22.69
CA MET A 83 15.07 -3.16 -22.07
C MET A 83 14.25 -2.05 -22.75
N LEU A 84 14.86 -0.89 -22.97
CA LEU A 84 14.15 0.24 -23.60
C LEU A 84 13.67 -0.09 -25.01
N ARG A 85 14.43 -0.86 -25.79
CA ARG A 85 14.06 -1.24 -27.17
C ARG A 85 13.06 -2.39 -27.24
N GLU A 86 13.19 -3.38 -26.37
CA GLU A 86 12.42 -4.62 -26.47
C GLU A 86 11.05 -4.55 -25.77
N VAL A 87 10.95 -3.73 -24.73
CA VAL A 87 9.69 -3.54 -24.00
C VAL A 87 8.73 -2.70 -24.86
N LYS A 88 7.52 -3.21 -25.04
CA LYS A 88 6.41 -2.52 -25.72
C LYS A 88 5.76 -1.46 -24.82
N TRP A 89 6.49 -0.38 -24.54
CA TRP A 89 6.11 0.69 -23.60
C TRP A 89 4.74 1.29 -23.89
N GLU A 90 4.35 1.34 -25.16
CA GLU A 90 3.08 1.85 -25.62
C GLU A 90 1.87 1.08 -25.08
N LYS A 91 2.06 -0.16 -24.59
CA LYS A 91 0.99 -0.98 -24.01
C LYS A 91 0.74 -0.70 -22.53
N TYR A 92 1.62 0.05 -21.87
CA TYR A 92 1.58 0.21 -20.42
C TYR A 92 1.19 1.63 -20.00
N GLY A 93 0.82 1.75 -18.73
CA GLY A 93 0.54 3.03 -18.10
C GLY A 93 -0.88 3.55 -18.35
N VAL A 94 -1.10 4.72 -17.77
CA VAL A 94 -2.29 5.55 -18.03
C VAL A 94 -1.83 6.74 -18.85
N VAL A 95 -2.53 7.00 -19.95
CA VAL A 95 -2.24 8.10 -20.87
C VAL A 95 -3.53 8.86 -21.07
N ASP A 96 -3.51 10.17 -20.82
CA ASP A 96 -4.68 11.05 -20.88
C ASP A 96 -5.89 10.51 -20.08
N GLY A 97 -5.60 9.94 -18.90
CA GLY A 97 -6.61 9.36 -18.00
C GLY A 97 -7.11 7.96 -18.39
N VAL A 98 -6.68 7.41 -19.54
CA VAL A 98 -7.09 6.08 -20.02
C VAL A 98 -5.98 5.06 -19.79
N ALA A 99 -6.32 3.95 -19.12
CA ALA A 99 -5.38 2.86 -18.89
C ALA A 99 -5.19 2.01 -20.14
N ARG A 100 -3.93 1.79 -20.54
CA ARG A 100 -3.58 0.94 -21.69
C ARG A 100 -3.43 -0.53 -21.32
N ASP A 101 -3.09 -0.80 -20.06
CA ASP A 101 -3.06 -2.14 -19.46
C ASP A 101 -4.03 -2.17 -18.26
N PRO A 102 -4.91 -3.18 -18.12
CA PRO A 102 -5.82 -3.32 -16.98
C PRO A 102 -5.15 -3.38 -15.60
N ARG A 103 -3.84 -3.66 -15.53
CA ARG A 103 -3.03 -3.60 -14.29
C ARG A 103 -2.67 -2.16 -13.90
N CYS A 104 -2.67 -1.25 -14.87
CA CYS A 104 -2.34 0.16 -14.67
C CYS A 104 -3.55 1.02 -14.28
N GLU A 105 -4.77 0.49 -14.41
CA GLU A 105 -6.06 1.16 -14.15
C GLU A 105 -6.05 2.06 -12.91
N ASN A 106 -5.61 1.51 -11.78
CA ASN A 106 -5.61 2.20 -10.49
C ASN A 106 -4.24 2.77 -10.10
N CYS A 107 -3.23 2.65 -10.97
CA CYS A 107 -1.87 3.05 -10.65
C CYS A 107 -1.73 4.58 -10.57
N MET A 108 -1.27 5.07 -9.42
CA MET A 108 -0.86 6.46 -9.19
C MET A 108 0.51 6.54 -8.50
N VAL A 109 1.37 5.55 -8.72
CA VAL A 109 2.62 5.39 -7.96
C VAL A 109 3.75 6.28 -8.44
N HIS A 110 4.63 6.66 -7.52
CA HIS A 110 5.73 7.58 -7.74
C HIS A 110 6.62 7.28 -8.97
N CYS A 111 7.10 6.04 -9.19
CA CYS A 111 8.05 5.78 -10.30
C CYS A 111 7.53 6.18 -11.67
N GLY A 112 6.23 6.05 -11.88
CA GLY A 112 5.60 6.38 -13.14
C GLY A 112 5.42 7.87 -13.26
N TYR A 113 4.88 8.52 -12.22
CA TYR A 113 4.28 9.86 -12.34
C TYR A 113 5.12 11.00 -11.77
N ASP A 114 6.08 10.75 -10.88
CA ASP A 114 7.00 11.81 -10.45
C ASP A 114 7.94 12.24 -11.59
N PRO A 115 8.56 11.31 -12.35
CA PRO A 115 9.30 11.68 -13.55
C PRO A 115 8.40 12.29 -14.61
N SER A 116 7.13 11.88 -14.73
CA SER A 116 6.19 12.51 -15.65
C SER A 116 5.98 13.98 -15.32
N GLY A 117 5.89 14.31 -14.02
CA GLY A 117 5.81 15.69 -13.54
C GLY A 117 7.10 16.48 -13.76
N ALA A 118 8.26 15.83 -13.68
CA ALA A 118 9.55 16.45 -13.96
C ALA A 118 9.78 16.69 -15.47
N LEU A 119 9.45 15.71 -16.31
CA LEU A 119 9.63 15.72 -17.77
C LEU A 119 8.57 16.56 -18.50
N GLY A 120 7.42 16.80 -17.86
CA GLY A 120 6.34 17.60 -18.45
C GLY A 120 5.54 16.84 -19.52
N THR A 121 5.29 15.53 -19.35
CA THR A 121 4.55 14.72 -20.34
C THR A 121 3.15 15.24 -20.64
N ASN A 122 2.52 15.91 -19.67
CA ASN A 122 1.28 16.67 -19.84
C ASN A 122 1.48 18.09 -19.30
N TYR A 123 2.45 18.81 -19.88
CA TYR A 123 2.82 20.16 -19.48
C TYR A 123 1.60 21.10 -19.48
N GLN A 124 1.49 21.90 -18.43
CA GLN A 124 0.62 23.09 -18.38
C GLN A 124 1.46 24.33 -18.11
N PRO A 125 0.99 25.52 -18.54
CA PRO A 125 1.67 26.78 -18.27
C PRO A 125 2.05 26.94 -16.79
N GLY A 126 3.33 27.22 -16.54
CA GLY A 126 3.87 27.42 -15.19
C GLY A 126 4.50 26.18 -14.55
N ASP A 127 4.41 24.99 -15.14
CA ASP A 127 5.01 23.78 -14.55
C ASP A 127 6.53 23.87 -14.41
N ASN A 128 7.22 24.49 -15.37
CA ASN A 128 8.67 24.74 -15.27
C ASN A 128 9.00 25.62 -14.06
N TRP A 129 8.17 26.63 -13.77
CA TRP A 129 8.34 27.48 -12.60
C TRP A 129 8.09 26.70 -11.31
N LYS A 130 7.04 25.86 -11.28
CA LYS A 130 6.78 24.98 -10.13
C LYS A 130 7.97 24.06 -9.85
N ASN A 131 8.55 23.45 -10.89
CA ASN A 131 9.70 22.57 -10.78
C ASN A 131 10.97 23.33 -10.37
N LEU A 132 11.20 24.53 -10.91
CA LEU A 132 12.31 25.40 -10.51
C LEU A 132 12.19 25.80 -9.03
N LYS A 133 11.02 26.29 -8.62
CA LYS A 133 10.72 26.66 -7.22
C LYS A 133 10.85 25.46 -6.28
N TYR A 134 10.43 24.27 -6.71
CA TYR A 134 10.56 23.06 -5.90
C TYR A 134 12.02 22.67 -5.63
N ASN A 135 12.89 22.77 -6.65
CA ASN A 135 14.29 22.39 -6.52
C ASN A 135 15.13 23.46 -5.80
N PHE A 136 14.90 24.73 -6.09
CA PHE A 136 15.78 25.84 -5.67
C PHE A 136 15.13 26.82 -4.70
N GLY A 137 13.82 26.72 -4.47
CA GLY A 137 13.11 27.58 -3.53
C GLY A 137 13.34 27.17 -2.07
N ALA A 138 12.99 28.09 -1.17
CA ALA A 138 13.01 27.81 0.27
C ALA A 138 12.05 26.67 0.62
N ARG A 139 12.51 25.75 1.47
CA ARG A 139 11.67 24.67 2.01
C ARG A 139 10.72 25.22 3.07
N PRO A 140 9.54 24.59 3.29
CA PRO A 140 8.67 24.92 4.41
C PRO A 140 9.44 24.91 5.74
N ARG A 141 9.14 25.86 6.63
CA ARG A 141 9.78 25.90 7.95
C ARG A 141 9.39 24.64 8.73
N PRO A 142 10.34 23.95 9.39
CA PRO A 142 10.02 22.84 10.26
C PRO A 142 9.00 23.25 11.33
N HIS A 143 8.04 22.38 11.63
CA HIS A 143 7.12 22.63 12.72
C HIS A 143 7.87 22.45 14.05
N PRO A 144 7.88 23.45 14.96
CA PRO A 144 8.66 23.37 16.19
C PRO A 144 8.13 22.23 17.07
N ALA A 145 9.04 21.40 17.58
CA ALA A 145 8.69 20.37 18.53
C ALA A 145 8.19 21.00 19.83
N SER A 146 7.04 20.56 20.32
CA SER A 146 6.52 20.93 21.64
C SER A 146 6.06 19.69 22.40
N PRO A 147 6.09 19.71 23.74
CA PRO A 147 5.55 18.60 24.54
C PRO A 147 4.10 18.26 24.17
N GLN A 148 3.28 19.28 23.88
CA GLN A 148 1.89 19.11 23.45
C GLN A 148 1.78 18.48 22.05
N LEU A 149 2.68 18.84 21.12
CA LEU A 149 2.75 18.21 19.81
C LEU A 149 3.14 16.73 19.93
N PHE A 150 4.11 16.41 20.79
CA PHE A 150 4.53 15.03 21.04
C PHE A 150 3.35 14.22 21.60
N GLN A 151 2.67 14.74 22.62
CA GLN A 151 1.46 14.13 23.16
C GLN A 151 0.39 13.91 22.08
N ARG A 152 0.19 14.87 21.17
CA ARG A 152 -0.78 14.75 20.07
C ARG A 152 -0.34 13.79 18.96
N ALA A 153 0.94 13.74 18.61
CA ALA A 153 1.43 12.90 17.52
C ALA A 153 1.35 11.40 17.86
N PHE A 154 1.48 11.05 19.14
CA PHE A 154 1.41 9.67 19.63
C PHE A 154 0.00 9.24 20.07
N ASN A 155 -1.06 10.03 19.86
CA ASN A 155 -2.36 9.82 20.53
C ASN A 155 -3.46 9.07 19.74
N GLY A 156 -3.10 8.13 18.88
CA GLY A 156 -4.04 7.07 18.53
C GLY A 156 -3.96 5.95 19.57
N VAL A 157 -2.87 5.20 19.54
CA VAL A 157 -2.65 4.03 20.39
C VAL A 157 -2.33 4.43 21.83
N SER A 158 -1.48 5.43 22.05
CA SER A 158 -0.96 5.75 23.39
C SER A 158 -1.95 6.47 24.32
N VAL A 159 -3.09 6.97 23.80
CA VAL A 159 -4.20 7.51 24.62
C VAL A 159 -5.45 6.64 24.55
N GLY A 160 -5.37 5.43 24.00
CA GLY A 160 -6.50 4.52 23.89
C GLY A 160 -7.58 4.92 22.86
N LYS A 161 -7.30 5.86 21.96
CA LYS A 161 -8.19 6.32 20.88
C LYS A 161 -7.75 5.84 19.49
N GLY A 162 -7.20 4.62 19.41
CA GLY A 162 -6.79 4.02 18.16
C GLY A 162 -8.00 3.73 17.25
N HIS A 163 -7.75 3.29 16.02
CA HIS A 163 -8.80 2.93 15.06
C HIS A 163 -9.75 1.82 15.57
N LEU A 164 -9.32 1.00 16.54
CA LEU A 164 -10.17 0.00 17.21
C LEU A 164 -10.85 0.53 18.48
N ALA A 165 -10.64 1.76 18.90
CA ALA A 165 -11.13 2.27 20.18
C ALA A 165 -12.66 2.26 20.28
N ALA A 166 -13.36 2.62 19.21
CA ALA A 166 -14.82 2.55 19.15
C ALA A 166 -15.33 1.10 19.25
N ALA A 167 -14.69 0.17 18.53
CA ALA A 167 -15.02 -1.25 18.61
C ALA A 167 -14.75 -1.83 20.01
N LYS A 168 -13.61 -1.50 20.62
CA LYS A 168 -13.26 -1.89 22.00
C LYS A 168 -14.23 -1.30 23.02
N ALA A 169 -14.66 -0.05 22.86
CA ALA A 169 -15.65 0.58 23.73
C ALA A 169 -17.05 -0.06 23.61
N ALA A 170 -17.46 -0.42 22.39
CA ALA A 170 -18.71 -1.13 22.15
C ALA A 170 -18.70 -2.52 22.80
N LEU A 171 -17.60 -3.27 22.64
CA LEU A 171 -17.40 -4.57 23.31
C LEU A 171 -17.44 -4.44 24.84
N LYS A 172 -16.73 -3.45 25.40
CA LYS A 172 -16.76 -3.17 26.84
C LYS A 172 -18.16 -2.84 27.36
N THR A 173 -18.93 -2.06 26.61
CA THR A 173 -20.33 -1.71 26.96
C THR A 173 -21.25 -2.94 26.92
N ALA A 174 -20.96 -3.88 26.02
CA ALA A 174 -21.65 -5.17 25.93
C ALA A 174 -21.17 -6.19 26.99
N GLY A 175 -20.34 -5.78 27.96
CA GLY A 175 -19.79 -6.67 29.00
C GLY A 175 -18.68 -7.61 28.50
N LEU A 176 -18.21 -7.43 27.26
CA LEU A 176 -17.15 -8.21 26.65
C LEU A 176 -15.82 -7.48 26.85
N THR A 177 -15.15 -7.73 27.98
CA THR A 177 -13.99 -6.95 28.44
C THR A 177 -12.62 -7.53 28.09
N GLN A 178 -12.53 -8.67 27.39
CA GLN A 178 -11.24 -9.25 27.02
C GLN A 178 -11.08 -9.42 25.52
N GLU A 179 -9.96 -8.88 25.02
CA GLU A 179 -9.39 -9.22 23.72
C GLU A 179 -9.25 -10.74 23.66
N GLY A 180 -9.79 -11.33 22.59
CA GLY A 180 -10.22 -12.73 22.58
C GLY A 180 -9.21 -13.76 23.08
N ALA A 181 -9.71 -14.67 23.92
CA ALA A 181 -9.40 -16.11 23.99
C ALA A 181 -10.23 -16.81 25.08
N ASP A 182 -10.74 -16.08 26.08
CA ASP A 182 -11.21 -16.73 27.32
C ASP A 182 -12.66 -16.38 27.66
N THR A 183 -13.57 -16.41 26.67
CA THR A 183 -14.99 -16.37 27.05
C THR A 183 -15.39 -17.75 27.54
N GLU A 184 -15.82 -17.80 28.80
CA GLU A 184 -16.44 -18.94 29.45
C GLU A 184 -17.51 -19.60 28.55
N PHE A 185 -18.15 -18.82 27.67
CA PHE A 185 -19.03 -19.28 26.58
C PHE A 185 -18.34 -20.21 25.55
N TYR A 186 -17.16 -19.87 25.03
CA TYR A 186 -16.41 -20.71 24.09
C TYR A 186 -15.85 -21.97 24.76
N VAL A 187 -15.43 -21.84 26.03
CA VAL A 187 -14.99 -22.98 26.86
C VAL A 187 -16.17 -23.90 27.19
N GLN A 188 -17.34 -23.35 27.53
CA GLN A 188 -18.57 -24.13 27.73
C GLN A 188 -18.97 -24.82 26.43
N GLN A 189 -18.99 -24.09 25.30
CA GLN A 189 -19.36 -24.60 23.99
C GLN A 189 -18.44 -25.77 23.59
N MET A 190 -17.12 -25.63 23.73
CA MET A 190 -16.17 -26.73 23.46
C MET A 190 -16.30 -27.90 24.43
N LYS A 191 -16.62 -27.67 25.71
CA LYS A 191 -16.90 -28.76 26.68
C LYS A 191 -18.20 -29.50 26.34
N THR A 192 -19.26 -28.81 25.91
CA THR A 192 -20.48 -29.46 25.42
C THR A 192 -20.26 -30.20 24.11
N SER A 193 -19.49 -29.65 23.15
CA SER A 193 -19.16 -30.32 21.89
C SER A 193 -18.25 -31.55 22.09
N ALA A 194 -17.36 -31.52 23.08
CA ALA A 194 -16.53 -32.66 23.46
C ALA A 194 -17.34 -33.78 24.15
N ALA A 195 -18.44 -33.44 24.84
CA ALA A 195 -19.34 -34.41 25.47
C ALA A 195 -20.35 -35.04 24.50
N THR A 196 -20.70 -34.37 23.40
CA THR A 196 -21.72 -34.84 22.43
C THR A 196 -21.17 -35.23 21.06
N GLY A 197 -19.86 -35.05 20.81
CA GLY A 197 -19.20 -35.49 19.59
C GLY A 197 -19.62 -34.75 18.30
N ALA A 198 -20.37 -33.65 18.41
CA ALA A 198 -20.88 -32.92 17.24
C ALA A 198 -19.99 -31.71 16.89
N THR A 199 -19.30 -31.79 15.76
CA THR A 199 -18.48 -30.72 15.17
C THR A 199 -19.34 -29.82 14.28
N SER A 200 -19.60 -28.58 14.70
CA SER A 200 -20.23 -27.56 13.85
C SER A 200 -19.14 -26.78 13.09
N GLY A 201 -19.17 -26.90 11.77
CA GLY A 201 -18.09 -26.52 10.87
C GLY A 201 -17.78 -25.03 10.77
N CYS A 202 -16.49 -24.73 10.82
CA CYS A 202 -15.83 -23.70 10.05
C CYS A 202 -14.39 -24.15 9.78
N GLY A 203 -14.09 -24.54 8.53
CA GLY A 203 -12.75 -24.87 8.06
C GLY A 203 -12.36 -26.34 8.16
N THR A 204 -12.72 -27.15 7.16
CA THR A 204 -11.98 -28.39 6.85
C THR A 204 -10.68 -28.02 6.15
N GLY A 205 -9.69 -27.55 6.91
CA GLY A 205 -8.31 -27.51 6.47
C GLY A 205 -7.64 -28.81 6.88
N ASP A 206 -7.13 -29.58 5.92
CA ASP A 206 -6.28 -30.74 6.16
C ASP A 206 -5.08 -30.34 7.02
N ALA A 207 -5.06 -30.81 8.28
CA ALA A 207 -4.03 -30.48 9.26
C ALA A 207 -2.86 -31.48 9.27
N SER A 208 -2.90 -32.51 8.40
CA SER A 208 -1.90 -33.59 8.36
C SER A 208 -0.47 -33.07 8.22
N GLN A 209 -0.25 -32.07 7.36
CA GLN A 209 1.07 -31.48 7.13
C GLN A 209 1.63 -30.73 8.36
N ARG A 210 0.75 -30.09 9.15
CA ARG A 210 1.16 -29.45 10.41
C ARG A 210 1.55 -30.50 11.43
N ASP A 211 0.75 -31.56 11.55
CA ASP A 211 0.95 -32.59 12.56
C ASP A 211 2.21 -33.43 12.26
N GLU A 212 2.50 -33.72 10.99
CA GLU A 212 3.78 -34.32 10.56
C GLU A 212 5.00 -33.44 10.90
N LEU A 213 4.89 -32.12 10.73
CA LEU A 213 5.96 -31.18 11.06
C LEU A 213 6.23 -31.18 12.58
N MET A 214 5.17 -31.22 13.40
CA MET A 214 5.31 -31.23 14.85
C MET A 214 5.94 -32.53 15.37
N VAL A 215 5.65 -33.67 14.74
CA VAL A 215 6.30 -34.96 15.06
C VAL A 215 7.80 -34.88 14.73
N LYS A 216 8.18 -34.40 13.55
CA LYS A 216 9.60 -34.24 13.17
C LYS A 216 10.34 -33.30 14.12
N MET A 217 9.72 -32.20 14.56
CA MET A 217 10.33 -31.29 15.53
C MET A 217 10.50 -31.92 16.92
N ALA A 218 9.56 -32.78 17.33
CA ALA A 218 9.64 -33.50 18.60
C ALA A 218 10.70 -34.61 18.58
N GLU A 219 10.89 -35.26 17.43
CA GLU A 219 11.95 -36.25 17.22
C GLU A 219 13.33 -35.58 17.23
N LEU A 220 13.50 -34.47 16.51
CA LEU A 220 14.76 -33.70 16.49
C LEU A 220 15.17 -33.26 17.91
N LYS A 221 14.21 -32.80 18.73
CA LYS A 221 14.46 -32.41 20.13
C LYS A 221 14.82 -33.54 21.08
N LYS A 222 14.60 -34.81 20.70
CA LYS A 222 15.03 -35.97 21.51
C LYS A 222 16.45 -36.44 21.17
N THR A 223 17.04 -35.88 20.11
CA THR A 223 18.38 -36.24 19.62
C THR A 223 19.46 -35.23 19.99
N GLU A 224 19.11 -34.17 20.74
CA GLU A 224 20.03 -33.28 21.47
C GLU A 224 20.00 -33.61 22.96
#